data_AF-A0A960SJ56-F1
#
_entry.id   AF-A0A960SJ56-F1
#
_cell.length_a   1.000
_cell.length_b   1.000
_cell.length_c   1.000
_cell.angle_alpha   90.00
_cell.angle_beta   90.00
_cell.angle_gamma   90.00
#
_symmetry.space_group_name_H-M   'P 1'
#
loop_
_entity.id
_entity.type
_entity.pdbx_description
1 polymer ?
#
loop_
_entity_poly.entity_id
_entity_poly.type
_entity_poly.pdbx_seq_one_letter_code
_entity_poly.pdbx_strand_id
1 'polypeptide(L)'
;MTIPERFKASMVMDFERWHDGIGYDLELLKSASPEELAEIEAILLAQPVDDWRDVEALAALNTPETRAYLIKSLETGDFRIANAISNYAPNLVNDGKRSSSLVEAIENV
;
A
#
# COMPACT_ATOMS: atom_id res chain seq x y z
N MET A 1 -9.13 -23.21 1.99
CA MET A 1 -9.02 -21.76 1.77
C MET A 1 -7.64 -21.35 2.22
N THR A 2 -6.78 -20.97 1.28
CA THR A 2 -5.40 -20.51 1.51
C THR A 2 -5.38 -19.09 2.07
N ILE A 3 -4.22 -18.61 2.54
CA ILE A 3 -4.10 -17.23 3.03
C ILE A 3 -4.41 -16.19 1.94
N PRO A 4 -3.92 -16.31 0.69
CA PRO A 4 -4.29 -15.40 -0.39
C PRO A 4 -5.79 -15.39 -0.71
N GLU A 5 -6.47 -16.55 -0.63
CA GLU A 5 -7.93 -16.62 -0.81
C GLU A 5 -8.69 -15.90 0.31
N ARG A 6 -8.24 -16.04 1.57
CA ARG A 6 -8.80 -15.30 2.71
C ARG A 6 -8.55 -13.80 2.58
N PHE A 7 -7.36 -13.42 2.13
CA PHE A 7 -7.02 -12.02 1.89
C PHE A 7 -7.93 -11.41 0.82
N LYS A 8 -8.11 -12.08 -0.33
CA LYS A 8 -9.07 -11.66 -1.36
C LYS A 8 -10.49 -11.51 -0.81
N ALA A 9 -10.94 -12.42 0.04
CA ALA A 9 -12.26 -12.32 0.68
C ALA A 9 -12.37 -11.12 1.64
N SER A 10 -11.25 -10.69 2.26
CA SER A 10 -11.22 -9.48 3.09
C SER A 10 -11.27 -8.19 2.26
N MET A 11 -10.86 -8.23 0.99
CA MET A 11 -10.93 -7.07 0.08
C MET A 11 -12.38 -6.72 -0.35
N VAL A 12 -13.31 -7.67 -0.24
CA VAL A 12 -14.72 -7.42 -0.53
C VAL A 12 -15.28 -6.44 0.51
N MET A 13 -15.60 -5.23 0.07
CA MET A 13 -16.21 -4.19 0.90
C MET A 13 -17.70 -4.49 1.10
N ASP A 14 -18.10 -4.73 2.35
CA ASP A 14 -19.50 -4.70 2.78
C ASP A 14 -19.81 -3.38 3.52
N PHE A 15 -21.10 -3.10 3.72
CA PHE A 15 -21.55 -1.85 4.33
C PHE A 15 -21.01 -1.67 5.75
N GLU A 16 -20.92 -2.73 6.54
CA GLU A 16 -20.39 -2.70 7.91
C GLU A 16 -18.89 -2.38 7.91
N ARG A 17 -18.08 -3.01 7.06
CA ARG A 17 -16.64 -2.75 6.97
C ARG A 17 -16.34 -1.31 6.55
N TRP A 18 -17.12 -0.76 5.62
CA TRP A 18 -16.99 0.64 5.24
C TRP A 18 -17.41 1.59 6.36
N HIS A 19 -18.55 1.32 7.00
CA HIS A 19 -19.11 2.15 8.07
C HIS A 19 -18.21 2.16 9.32
N ASP A 20 -17.64 1.01 9.67
CA ASP A 20 -16.84 0.84 10.89
C ASP A 20 -15.33 1.08 10.65
N GLY A 21 -14.94 1.41 9.40
CA GLY A 21 -13.55 1.70 9.05
C GLY A 21 -12.64 0.47 9.14
N ILE A 22 -13.14 -0.71 8.79
CA ILE A 22 -12.41 -1.98 8.86
C ILE A 22 -11.54 -2.13 7.60
N GLY A 23 -10.22 -2.24 7.80
CA GLY A 23 -9.24 -2.53 6.76
C GLY A 23 -9.24 -3.99 6.30
N TYR A 24 -8.27 -4.36 5.47
CA TYR A 24 -8.08 -5.77 5.09
C TYR A 24 -7.60 -6.61 6.28
N ASP A 25 -7.70 -7.94 6.19
CA ASP A 25 -7.24 -8.84 7.25
C ASP A 25 -5.70 -8.96 7.21
N LEU A 26 -5.01 -7.95 7.74
CA LEU A 26 -3.54 -7.86 7.72
C LEU A 26 -2.86 -8.82 8.69
N GLU A 27 -3.60 -9.38 9.65
CA GLU A 27 -3.08 -10.44 10.53
C GLU A 27 -2.71 -11.69 9.73
N LEU A 28 -3.32 -11.89 8.57
CA LEU A 28 -2.95 -12.96 7.63
C LEU A 28 -1.51 -12.83 7.14
N LEU A 29 -1.00 -11.60 6.96
CA LEU A 29 0.37 -11.37 6.46
C LEU A 29 1.43 -11.93 7.41
N LYS A 30 1.15 -11.93 8.73
CA LYS A 30 2.07 -12.46 9.74
C LYS A 30 2.21 -13.99 9.70
N SER A 31 1.19 -14.67 9.17
CA SER A 31 1.12 -16.12 9.11
C SER A 31 1.37 -16.67 7.70
N ALA A 32 1.49 -15.79 6.70
CA ALA A 32 1.70 -16.15 5.32
C ALA A 32 3.13 -16.66 5.08
N SER A 33 3.25 -17.72 4.28
CA SER A 33 4.55 -18.11 3.72
C SER A 33 5.07 -17.05 2.73
N PRO A 34 6.38 -17.05 2.41
CA PRO A 34 6.93 -16.12 1.42
C PRO A 34 6.23 -16.21 0.05
N GLU A 35 5.80 -17.40 -0.37
CA GLU A 35 5.05 -17.60 -1.62
C GLU A 35 3.65 -16.97 -1.56
N GLU A 36 2.96 -17.09 -0.42
CA GLU A 36 1.66 -16.47 -0.21
C GLU A 36 1.75 -14.95 -0.10
N LEU A 37 2.80 -14.42 0.52
CA LEU A 37 3.07 -12.97 0.56
C LEU A 37 3.30 -12.42 -0.85
N ALA A 38 4.06 -13.12 -1.69
CA ALA A 38 4.27 -12.73 -3.07
C ALA A 38 2.96 -12.76 -3.89
N GLU A 39 2.06 -13.72 -3.64
CA GLU A 39 0.73 -13.71 -4.28
C GLU A 39 -0.12 -12.52 -3.81
N ILE A 40 -0.14 -12.24 -2.50
CA ILE A 40 -0.85 -11.09 -1.92
C ILE A 40 -0.32 -9.76 -2.48
N GLU A 41 0.99 -9.62 -2.57
CA GLU A 41 1.63 -8.47 -3.20
C GLU A 41 1.20 -8.32 -4.67
N ALA A 42 1.23 -9.40 -5.45
CA ALA A 42 0.80 -9.36 -6.85
C ALA A 42 -0.68 -8.95 -6.99
N ILE A 43 -1.55 -9.36 -6.07
CA ILE A 43 -2.97 -8.98 -6.05
C ILE A 43 -3.14 -7.48 -5.81
N LEU A 44 -2.38 -6.91 -4.86
CA LEU A 44 -2.42 -5.49 -4.52
C LEU A 44 -1.82 -4.62 -5.63
N LEU A 45 -0.69 -5.04 -6.22
CA LEU A 45 -0.03 -4.30 -7.31
C LEU A 45 -0.79 -4.37 -8.64
N ALA A 46 -1.66 -5.35 -8.83
CA ALA A 46 -2.47 -5.49 -10.04
C ALA A 46 -3.62 -4.47 -10.13
N GLN A 47 -3.93 -3.75 -9.05
CA GLN A 47 -5.04 -2.82 -8.96
C GLN A 47 -4.54 -1.41 -8.59
N PRO A 48 -5.18 -0.34 -9.11
CA PRO A 48 -4.86 1.02 -8.65
C PRO A 48 -5.19 1.18 -7.16
N VAL A 49 -4.40 1.97 -6.46
CA VAL A 49 -4.71 2.39 -5.08
C VAL A 49 -5.97 3.27 -5.12
N ASP A 50 -7.09 2.78 -4.61
CA ASP A 50 -8.38 3.49 -4.66
C ASP A 50 -8.72 4.14 -3.32
N ASP A 51 -8.35 3.48 -2.22
CA ASP A 51 -8.59 4.01 -0.87
C ASP A 51 -7.46 3.72 0.12
N TRP A 52 -7.70 4.10 1.38
CA TRP A 52 -6.72 3.99 2.45
C TRP A 52 -6.37 2.54 2.83
N ARG A 53 -7.24 1.57 2.55
CA ARG A 53 -7.05 0.15 2.88
C ARG A 53 -6.01 -0.49 1.98
N ASP A 54 -5.99 -0.10 0.70
CA ASP A 54 -4.94 -0.50 -0.23
C ASP A 54 -3.58 0.03 0.23
N VAL A 55 -3.55 1.31 0.66
CA VAL A 55 -2.35 1.94 1.21
C VAL A 55 -1.87 1.22 2.46
N GLU A 56 -2.78 0.92 3.39
CA GLU A 56 -2.48 0.20 4.62
C GLU A 56 -1.87 -1.18 4.35
N ALA A 57 -2.44 -1.93 3.40
CA ALA A 57 -1.97 -3.27 3.05
C ALA A 57 -0.61 -3.25 2.33
N LEU A 58 -0.42 -2.33 1.38
CA LEU A 58 0.87 -2.12 0.71
C LEU A 58 1.95 -1.70 1.71
N ALA A 59 1.61 -0.81 2.65
CA ALA A 59 2.51 -0.38 3.71
C ALA A 59 2.86 -1.52 4.68
N ALA A 60 1.92 -2.43 4.95
CA ALA A 60 2.15 -3.59 5.79
C ALA A 60 3.12 -4.62 5.16
N LEU A 61 3.09 -4.77 3.83
CA LEU A 61 4.05 -5.61 3.10
C LEU A 61 5.47 -5.00 3.08
N ASN A 62 5.57 -3.69 2.89
CA ASN A 62 6.82 -2.91 2.95
C ASN A 62 7.99 -3.47 2.10
N THR A 63 7.68 -4.14 0.99
CA THR A 63 8.66 -4.59 -0.01
C THR A 63 9.16 -3.41 -0.86
N PRO A 64 10.31 -3.53 -1.53
CA PRO A 64 10.77 -2.49 -2.47
C PRO A 64 9.72 -2.08 -3.52
N GLU A 65 8.99 -3.05 -4.06
CA GLU A 65 7.98 -2.89 -5.10
C GLU A 65 6.75 -2.13 -4.56
N THR A 66 6.23 -2.53 -3.39
CA THR A 66 5.10 -1.83 -2.75
C THR A 66 5.45 -0.40 -2.34
N ARG A 67 6.68 -0.16 -1.84
CA ARG A 67 7.16 1.22 -1.56
C ARG A 67 7.22 2.08 -2.81
N ALA A 68 7.81 1.57 -3.90
CA ALA A 68 7.90 2.29 -5.15
C ALA A 68 6.50 2.62 -5.71
N TYR A 69 5.56 1.67 -5.57
CA TYR A 69 4.18 1.86 -5.98
C TYR A 69 3.45 2.94 -5.17
N LEU A 70 3.64 2.97 -3.85
CA LEU A 70 3.10 4.02 -2.99
C LEU A 70 3.72 5.40 -3.28
N ILE A 71 5.03 5.47 -3.57
CA ILE A 71 5.69 6.72 -3.97
C ILE A 71 5.09 7.25 -5.27
N LYS A 72 4.92 6.40 -6.28
CA LYS A 72 4.25 6.79 -7.53
C LYS A 72 2.80 7.25 -7.30
N SER A 73 2.12 6.62 -6.35
CA SER A 73 0.75 7.00 -5.96
C SER A 73 0.70 8.34 -5.21
N LEU A 74 1.77 8.76 -4.53
CA LEU A 74 1.88 10.12 -3.97
C LEU A 74 1.96 11.19 -5.06
N GLU A 75 2.65 10.90 -6.16
CA GLU A 75 2.86 11.86 -7.25
C GLU A 75 1.60 12.06 -8.11
N THR A 76 0.75 11.04 -8.18
CA THR A 76 -0.41 10.98 -9.10
C THR A 76 -1.77 10.94 -8.41
N GLY A 77 -1.82 10.60 -7.12
CA GLY A 77 -3.05 10.36 -6.37
C GLY A 77 -3.71 11.64 -5.84
N ASP A 78 -4.98 11.51 -5.44
CA ASP A 78 -5.75 12.57 -4.78
C ASP A 78 -5.26 12.80 -3.33
N PHE A 79 -5.62 13.93 -2.73
CA PHE A 79 -5.26 14.32 -1.36
C PHE A 79 -5.56 13.23 -0.31
N ARG A 80 -6.58 12.41 -0.57
CA ARG A 80 -6.99 11.28 0.29
C ARG A 80 -5.92 10.19 0.33
N ILE A 81 -5.36 9.83 -0.82
CA ILE A 81 -4.29 8.84 -0.92
C ILE A 81 -3.01 9.40 -0.32
N ALA A 82 -2.69 10.67 -0.58
CA ALA A 82 -1.53 11.32 0.04
C ALA A 82 -1.63 11.36 1.58
N ASN A 83 -2.81 11.66 2.11
CA ASN A 83 -3.06 11.62 3.55
C ASN A 83 -2.97 10.20 4.12
N ALA A 84 -3.53 9.19 3.43
CA ALA A 84 -3.42 7.79 3.85
C ALA A 84 -1.97 7.33 3.89
N ILE A 85 -1.16 7.65 2.87
CA ILE A 85 0.26 7.29 2.82
C ILE A 85 1.03 7.99 3.94
N SER A 86 0.68 9.24 4.26
CA SER A 86 1.28 9.96 5.39
C SER A 86 0.99 9.30 6.74
N ASN A 87 -0.18 8.65 6.90
CA ASN A 87 -0.57 7.97 8.13
C ASN A 87 0.05 6.56 8.24
N TYR A 88 -0.01 5.77 7.16
CA TYR A 88 0.37 4.35 7.19
C TYR A 88 1.81 4.08 6.78
N ALA A 89 2.42 4.97 5.99
CA ALA A 89 3.81 4.88 5.54
C ALA A 89 4.53 6.24 5.63
N PRO A 90 4.60 6.87 6.83
CA PRO A 90 5.16 8.21 7.00
C PRO A 90 6.64 8.32 6.57
N ASN A 91 7.39 7.22 6.62
CA ASN A 91 8.76 7.14 6.14
C ASN A 91 8.86 7.40 4.64
N LEU A 92 7.88 6.97 3.84
CA LEU A 92 7.88 7.17 2.38
C LEU A 92 7.68 8.63 1.99
N VAL A 93 6.97 9.42 2.80
CA VAL A 93 6.81 10.86 2.57
C VAL A 93 8.13 11.60 2.83
N ASN A 94 8.87 11.18 3.85
CA ASN A 94 10.20 11.73 4.14
C ASN A 94 11.24 11.28 3.10
N ASP A 95 11.19 10.04 2.65
CA ASP A 95 12.08 9.51 1.62
C ASP A 95 11.75 10.10 0.24
N GLY A 96 10.47 10.30 -0.10
CA GLY A 96 10.04 10.97 -1.33
C GLY A 96 10.59 12.39 -1.43
N LYS A 97 10.52 13.18 -0.33
CA LYS A 97 11.16 14.51 -0.29
C LYS A 97 12.68 14.44 -0.49
N ARG A 98 13.36 13.43 0.05
CA ARG A 98 14.80 13.21 -0.17
C ARG A 98 15.09 12.84 -1.62
N SER A 99 14.30 11.95 -2.22
CA SER A 99 14.47 11.53 -3.60
C SER A 99 14.21 12.68 -4.58
N SER A 100 13.17 13.49 -4.38
CA SER A 100 12.92 14.67 -5.21
C SER A 100 14.07 15.68 -5.10
N SER A 101 14.60 15.93 -3.91
CA SER A 101 15.78 16.80 -3.74
C SER A 101 17.05 16.23 -4.40
N LEU A 102 17.20 14.90 -4.49
CA LEU A 102 18.32 14.26 -5.17
C LEU A 102 18.18 14.27 -6.69
N VAL A 103 16.96 14.06 -7.22
CA VAL A 103 16.68 14.14 -8.67
C VAL A 103 16.82 15.58 -9.16
N GLU A 104 16.25 16.56 -8.45
CA GLU A 104 16.39 17.99 -8.78
C GLU A 104 17.86 18.46 -8.75
N ALA A 105 18.67 17.88 -7.85
CA ALA A 105 20.11 18.15 -7.77
C ALA A 105 20.92 17.48 -8.90
N ILE A 106 20.39 16.47 -9.59
CA ILE A 106 21.05 15.85 -10.75
C ILE A 106 20.59 16.54 -12.06
N GLU A 107 19.34 16.98 -12.13
CA GLU A 107 18.79 17.68 -13.31
C GLU A 107 19.28 19.14 -13.47
N ASN A 108 19.84 19.73 -12.41
CA ASN A 108 20.42 21.08 -12.42
C ASN A 108 21.97 21.10 -12.46
N VAL A 109 22.62 20.03 -12.95
CA VAL A 109 24.09 19.93 -13.12
C VAL A 109 24.47 19.96 -14.60
#